data_AF-A0A2E9R0B2-F1
#
_entry.id   AF-A0A2E9R0B2-F1
#
_cell.length_a   1.000
_cell.length_b   1.000
_cell.length_c   1.000
_cell.angle_alpha   90.00
_cell.angle_beta   90.00
_cell.angle_gamma   90.00
#
_symmetry.space_group_name_H-M   'P 1'
#
loop_
_entity.id
_entity.type
_entity.pdbx_description
1 polymer ?
#
loop_
_entity_poly.entity_id
_entity_poly.type
_entity_poly.pdbx_seq_one_letter_code
_entity_poly.pdbx_strand_id
1 'polypeptide(L)'
;MRLQSLLVCLFSLVFCACGMPESETKLLEKGGDRTRRNSDPMGPESVCMPPPESWNEFMSPERKREMMEREIFPQMKSMFTSFDKKYAKAGAFHCMTCHGEPDQDSPDFTKPSKLYPLDPDNMPTSDDPDPKRAAMVKFMERKVLPMMQSLLRNKELTCFSCHAKGKEQRKQDAKHAETFVDAPQQVVKGHGETSAKQWLLKQ
;
A
#
# COMPACT_ATOMS: atom_id res chain seq x y z
N MET A 1 -53.68 -5.30 16.81
CA MET A 1 -54.09 -4.08 16.08
C MET A 1 -53.28 -2.89 16.58
N ARG A 2 -52.25 -2.43 15.85
CA ARG A 2 -51.59 -1.08 15.83
C ARG A 2 -50.61 -1.14 14.64
N LEU A 3 -50.85 -0.63 13.43
CA LEU A 3 -51.29 0.68 12.94
C LEU A 3 -50.28 1.81 13.26
N GLN A 4 -49.34 2.03 12.34
CA GLN A 4 -48.49 3.22 12.09
C GLN A 4 -47.67 2.87 10.82
N SER A 5 -48.22 2.83 9.60
CA SER A 5 -48.76 3.91 8.77
C SER A 5 -47.90 5.17 8.68
N LEU A 6 -47.09 5.20 7.61
CA LEU A 6 -47.11 6.23 6.57
C LEU A 6 -46.90 7.69 6.99
N LEU A 7 -45.66 8.16 6.84
CA LEU A 7 -45.33 9.55 6.49
C LEU A 7 -44.15 9.47 5.50
N VAL A 8 -44.38 9.30 4.19
CA VAL A 8 -44.78 10.33 3.21
C VAL A 8 -43.75 11.45 3.11
N CYS A 9 -42.91 11.30 2.07
CA CYS A 9 -42.56 12.32 1.08
C CYS A 9 -41.67 13.51 1.44
N LEU A 10 -40.89 13.88 0.41
CA LEU A 10 -40.31 15.21 0.15
C LEU A 10 -39.06 15.55 0.95
N PHE A 11 -37.91 15.01 0.55
CA PHE A 11 -36.71 15.83 0.53
C PHE A 11 -36.27 16.06 -0.91
N SER A 12 -36.60 17.26 -1.36
CA SER A 12 -36.50 17.80 -2.69
C SER A 12 -35.07 17.81 -3.22
N LEU A 13 -34.97 17.41 -4.49
CA LEU A 13 -34.01 17.94 -5.44
C LEU A 13 -33.94 19.47 -5.33
N VAL A 14 -32.84 19.98 -4.77
CA VAL A 14 -32.40 21.36 -4.99
C VAL A 14 -31.14 21.30 -5.83
N PHE A 15 -31.36 21.38 -7.14
CA PHE A 15 -30.36 21.78 -8.12
C PHE A 15 -29.86 23.19 -7.73
N CYS A 16 -28.67 23.28 -7.16
CA CYS A 16 -27.98 24.56 -6.99
C CYS A 16 -27.05 24.76 -8.20
N ALA A 17 -27.64 25.29 -9.27
CA ALA A 17 -26.89 25.89 -10.37
C ALA A 17 -26.49 27.31 -9.94
N CYS A 18 -25.25 27.47 -9.48
CA CYS A 18 -24.61 28.78 -9.37
C CYS A 18 -23.41 28.81 -10.32
N GLY A 19 -23.43 29.82 -11.20
CA GLY A 19 -22.58 29.93 -12.37
C GLY A 19 -21.10 30.17 -12.10
N MET A 20 -20.32 29.81 -13.12
CA MET A 20 -18.92 30.22 -13.24
C MET A 20 -18.87 31.50 -14.09
N PRO A 21 -18.24 32.58 -13.61
CA PRO A 21 -17.99 33.76 -14.42
C PRO A 21 -16.80 33.52 -15.37
N GLU A 22 -17.04 33.78 -16.65
CA GLU A 22 -16.02 34.10 -17.65
C GLU A 22 -15.33 35.42 -17.26
N SER A 23 -14.00 35.48 -17.35
CA SER A 23 -13.29 36.75 -17.61
C SER A 23 -11.92 36.52 -18.25
N GLU A 24 -11.92 36.73 -19.57
CA GLU A 24 -11.05 37.65 -20.31
C GLU A 24 -9.52 37.63 -20.12
N THR A 25 -8.88 37.16 -21.19
CA THR A 25 -7.74 37.75 -21.93
C THR A 25 -7.02 38.96 -21.33
N LYS A 26 -5.70 38.83 -21.16
CA LYS A 26 -4.78 39.98 -21.27
C LYS A 26 -3.53 39.61 -22.06
N LEU A 27 -3.60 39.94 -23.35
CA LEU A 27 -2.46 40.25 -24.20
C LEU A 27 -1.73 41.48 -23.61
N LEU A 28 -0.44 41.36 -23.33
CA LEU A 28 0.47 42.50 -23.45
C LEU A 28 1.86 41.99 -23.82
N GLU A 29 2.18 42.20 -25.09
CA GLU A 29 3.54 42.15 -25.61
C GLU A 29 4.41 43.21 -24.93
N LYS A 30 5.67 42.85 -24.64
CA LYS A 30 6.76 43.82 -24.63
C LYS A 30 8.02 43.15 -25.16
N GLY A 31 8.31 43.41 -26.43
CA GLY A 31 9.60 43.14 -27.04
C GLY A 31 10.71 44.00 -26.43
N GLY A 32 11.91 43.44 -26.36
CA GLY A 32 13.09 44.10 -25.83
C GLY A 32 14.37 43.35 -26.17
N ASP A 33 14.87 43.67 -27.36
CA ASP A 33 16.28 43.84 -27.73
C ASP A 33 17.27 42.65 -27.76
N ARG A 34 18.04 42.64 -28.85
CA ARG A 34 19.06 41.69 -29.26
C ARG A 34 20.40 42.11 -28.66
N THR A 35 21.06 41.22 -27.93
CA THR A 35 22.51 41.06 -28.10
C THR A 35 22.92 39.59 -28.17
N ARG A 36 23.29 39.24 -29.40
CA ARG A 36 24.12 38.12 -29.83
C ARG A 36 25.41 38.06 -28.99
N ARG A 37 25.61 36.98 -28.24
CA ARG A 37 26.94 36.52 -27.82
C ARG A 37 27.03 35.02 -28.09
N ASN A 38 27.79 34.69 -29.13
CA ASN A 38 28.28 33.35 -29.39
C ASN A 38 29.15 32.93 -28.20
N SER A 39 28.71 31.90 -27.51
CA SER A 39 29.54 30.97 -26.75
C SER A 39 28.70 29.72 -26.61
N ASP A 40 28.75 28.89 -27.65
CA ASP A 40 28.08 27.60 -27.75
C ASP A 40 28.30 26.79 -26.47
N PRO A 41 27.26 26.59 -25.62
CA PRO A 41 27.32 25.52 -24.64
C PRO A 41 27.18 24.22 -25.42
N MET A 42 28.13 23.31 -25.18
CA MET A 42 28.12 21.92 -25.62
C MET A 42 26.67 21.42 -25.72
N GLY A 43 26.30 21.00 -26.93
CA GLY A 43 24.95 20.55 -27.24
C GLY A 43 24.50 19.50 -26.24
N PRO A 44 23.18 19.33 -26.03
CA PRO A 44 22.69 18.29 -25.16
C PRO A 44 23.21 16.97 -25.71
N GLU A 45 24.22 16.41 -25.04
CA GLU A 45 24.51 15.00 -25.13
C GLU A 45 23.15 14.34 -25.00
N SER A 46 22.76 13.64 -26.05
CA SER A 46 21.64 12.73 -26.04
C SER A 46 21.90 11.81 -24.86
N VAL A 47 21.32 12.15 -23.70
CA VAL A 47 21.27 11.27 -22.55
C VAL A 47 20.35 10.17 -23.03
N CYS A 48 20.96 9.16 -23.64
CA CYS A 48 20.34 7.90 -23.95
C CYS A 48 19.99 7.32 -22.59
N MET A 49 18.81 7.68 -22.07
CA MET A 49 18.32 7.16 -20.80
C MET A 49 18.47 5.65 -20.90
N PRO A 50 19.24 5.03 -19.99
CA PRO A 50 19.43 3.59 -20.03
C PRO A 50 18.03 2.96 -20.07
N PRO A 51 17.83 1.94 -20.91
CA PRO A 51 16.54 1.27 -20.99
C PRO A 51 16.15 0.88 -19.57
N PRO A 52 14.91 1.18 -19.15
CA PRO A 52 14.48 0.98 -17.78
C PRO A 52 14.73 -0.47 -17.39
N GLU A 53 15.63 -0.64 -16.41
CA GLU A 53 16.09 -1.92 -15.90
C GLU A 53 14.91 -2.82 -15.53
N SER A 54 15.00 -4.11 -15.84
CA SER A 54 14.03 -5.09 -15.35
C SER A 54 14.23 -5.29 -13.85
N TRP A 55 13.14 -5.39 -13.09
CA TRP A 55 13.16 -5.48 -11.62
C TRP A 55 14.07 -6.59 -11.08
N ASN A 56 14.18 -7.72 -11.79
CA ASN A 56 14.87 -8.91 -11.30
C ASN A 56 16.37 -8.96 -11.62
N GLU A 57 16.80 -8.45 -12.77
CA GLU A 57 18.15 -8.74 -13.27
C GLU A 57 19.13 -7.57 -13.09
N PHE A 58 18.66 -6.33 -12.98
CA PHE A 58 19.55 -5.17 -13.11
C PHE A 58 19.43 -4.12 -12.00
N MET A 59 18.36 -4.13 -11.18
CA MET A 59 18.22 -3.12 -10.12
C MET A 59 18.92 -3.50 -8.81
N SER A 60 19.74 -2.58 -8.30
CA SER A 60 20.29 -2.67 -6.94
C SER A 60 19.17 -2.61 -5.88
N PRO A 61 19.39 -3.12 -4.66
CA PRO A 61 18.43 -2.99 -3.55
C PRO A 61 18.00 -1.54 -3.28
N GLU A 62 18.92 -0.58 -3.40
CA GLU A 62 18.65 0.85 -3.21
C GLU A 62 17.74 1.39 -4.31
N ARG A 63 17.98 0.98 -5.56
CA ARG A 63 17.13 1.39 -6.68
C ARG A 63 15.73 0.79 -6.57
N LYS A 64 15.61 -0.46 -6.11
CA LYS A 64 14.33 -1.12 -5.81
C LYS A 64 13.56 -0.36 -4.73
N ARG A 65 14.24 0.04 -3.65
CA ARG A 65 13.64 0.86 -2.59
C ARG A 65 13.15 2.20 -3.12
N GLU A 66 13.98 2.90 -3.90
CA GLU A 66 13.59 4.19 -4.49
C GLU A 66 12.38 4.05 -5.40
N MET A 67 12.36 3.05 -6.28
CA MET A 67 11.22 2.76 -7.16
C MET A 67 9.96 2.43 -6.35
N MET A 68 10.10 1.64 -5.29
CA MET A 68 8.99 1.32 -4.38
C MET A 68 8.41 2.57 -3.73
N GLU A 69 9.25 3.46 -3.20
CA GLU A 69 8.82 4.67 -2.50
C GLU A 69 8.24 5.73 -3.44
N ARG A 70 8.88 5.95 -4.60
CA ARG A 70 8.56 7.07 -5.50
C ARG A 70 7.54 6.72 -6.55
N GLU A 71 7.51 5.48 -7.03
CA GLU A 71 6.68 5.09 -8.17
C GLU A 71 5.55 4.15 -7.74
N ILE A 72 5.87 3.05 -7.05
CA ILE A 72 4.90 1.98 -6.78
C ILE A 72 3.96 2.35 -5.63
N PHE A 73 4.51 2.78 -4.50
CA PHE A 73 3.75 3.04 -3.28
C PHE A 73 2.68 4.14 -3.48
N PRO A 74 2.95 5.28 -4.12
CA PRO A 74 1.92 6.30 -4.35
C PRO A 74 0.76 5.79 -5.22
N GLN A 75 1.06 5.01 -6.25
CA GLN A 75 0.04 4.43 -7.14
C GLN A 75 -0.80 3.39 -6.40
N MET A 76 -0.17 2.49 -5.66
CA MET A 76 -0.89 1.50 -4.85
C MET A 76 -1.74 2.17 -3.78
N LYS A 77 -1.18 3.13 -3.04
CA LYS A 77 -1.92 3.88 -2.01
C LYS A 77 -3.17 4.55 -2.60
N SER A 78 -3.04 5.17 -3.76
CA SER A 78 -4.18 5.78 -4.47
C SER A 78 -5.25 4.73 -4.79
N MET A 79 -4.87 3.62 -5.41
CA MET A 79 -5.80 2.55 -5.80
C MET A 79 -6.52 1.91 -4.62
N PHE A 80 -5.80 1.59 -3.54
CA PHE A 80 -6.39 1.01 -2.33
C PHE A 80 -7.30 2.01 -1.62
N THR A 81 -6.92 3.28 -1.56
CA THR A 81 -7.76 4.36 -0.99
C THR A 81 -9.07 4.53 -1.78
N SER A 82 -9.01 4.44 -3.11
CA SER A 82 -10.21 4.47 -3.96
C SER A 82 -11.09 3.23 -3.82
N PHE A 83 -10.49 2.07 -3.53
CA PHE A 83 -11.23 0.82 -3.33
C PHE A 83 -11.97 0.80 -1.98
N ASP A 84 -11.30 1.19 -0.89
CA ASP A 84 -11.89 1.20 0.45
C ASP A 84 -11.31 2.36 1.27
N LYS A 85 -12.20 3.24 1.76
CA LYS A 85 -11.85 4.43 2.54
C LYS A 85 -11.06 4.11 3.80
N LYS A 86 -11.08 2.87 4.30
CA LYS A 86 -10.24 2.48 5.45
C LYS A 86 -8.75 2.72 5.20
N TYR A 87 -8.29 2.60 3.94
CA TYR A 87 -6.89 2.83 3.57
C TYR A 87 -6.51 4.32 3.51
N ALA A 88 -7.50 5.23 3.54
CA ALA A 88 -7.27 6.67 3.61
C ALA A 88 -6.79 7.13 4.99
N LYS A 89 -7.03 6.33 6.03
CA LYS A 89 -6.66 6.69 7.40
C LYS A 89 -5.14 6.79 7.52
N ALA A 90 -4.67 7.78 8.28
CA ALA A 90 -3.24 7.93 8.56
C ALA A 90 -2.69 6.62 9.14
N GLY A 91 -1.59 6.12 8.56
CA GLY A 91 -0.96 4.86 8.96
C GLY A 91 -1.67 3.57 8.48
N ALA A 92 -2.82 3.63 7.82
CA ALA A 92 -3.52 2.41 7.37
C ALA A 92 -2.93 1.78 6.09
N PHE A 93 -2.19 2.56 5.30
CA PHE A 93 -1.46 2.08 4.12
C PHE A 93 0.00 2.48 4.23
N HIS A 94 0.88 1.50 4.38
CA HIS A 94 2.32 1.65 4.66
C HIS A 94 3.10 0.45 4.09
N CYS A 95 4.43 0.47 4.07
CA CYS A 95 5.22 -0.60 3.43
C CYS A 95 4.84 -2.01 3.93
N MET A 96 4.49 -2.15 5.21
CA MET A 96 4.18 -3.47 5.80
C MET A 96 2.79 -4.00 5.42
N THR A 97 1.91 -3.17 4.84
CA THR A 97 0.68 -3.69 4.23
C THR A 97 0.98 -4.56 3.01
N CYS A 98 2.17 -4.40 2.40
CA CYS A 98 2.64 -5.16 1.24
C CYS A 98 3.80 -6.12 1.59
N HIS A 99 4.58 -5.83 2.62
CA HIS A 99 5.75 -6.63 2.98
C HIS A 99 5.56 -7.54 4.20
N GLY A 100 4.46 -7.36 4.95
CA GLY A 100 4.24 -8.00 6.25
C GLY A 100 5.05 -7.35 7.37
N GLU A 101 4.81 -7.76 8.63
CA GLU A 101 5.56 -7.25 9.78
C GLU A 101 7.03 -7.66 9.68
N PRO A 102 7.96 -6.69 9.63
CA PRO A 102 9.37 -6.97 9.60
C PRO A 102 9.85 -7.21 11.04
N ASP A 103 10.91 -8.01 11.18
CA ASP A 103 11.64 -8.09 12.46
C ASP A 103 12.59 -6.87 12.62
N GLN A 104 12.55 -5.90 11.69
CA GLN A 104 13.46 -4.76 11.54
C GLN A 104 12.74 -3.51 10.98
N ASP A 105 13.30 -2.32 11.14
CA ASP A 105 12.66 -1.05 10.72
C ASP A 105 12.43 -0.87 9.20
N SER A 106 12.98 -1.76 8.35
CA SER A 106 12.85 -1.68 6.89
C SER A 106 12.61 -3.05 6.24
N PRO A 107 11.86 -3.11 5.14
CA PRO A 107 11.58 -4.38 4.46
C PRO A 107 12.84 -4.87 3.73
N ASP A 108 13.14 -6.15 3.89
CA ASP A 108 14.24 -6.84 3.19
C ASP A 108 13.76 -7.24 1.78
N PHE A 109 14.13 -6.43 0.78
CA PHE A 109 13.77 -6.67 -0.62
C PHE A 109 14.44 -7.91 -1.24
N THR A 110 15.32 -8.60 -0.52
CA THR A 110 15.92 -9.87 -0.97
C THR A 110 15.07 -11.09 -0.58
N LYS A 111 14.12 -10.92 0.34
CA LYS A 111 13.24 -11.99 0.82
C LYS A 111 11.83 -11.88 0.23
N PRO A 112 11.13 -13.02 0.05
CA PRO A 112 9.72 -12.99 -0.30
C PRO A 112 8.94 -12.23 0.78
N SER A 113 7.86 -11.55 0.39
CA SER A 113 7.06 -10.80 1.33
C SER A 113 6.45 -11.73 2.39
N LYS A 114 6.37 -11.27 3.65
CA LYS A 114 5.63 -11.96 4.73
C LYS A 114 4.12 -11.64 4.66
N LEU A 115 3.62 -11.29 3.48
CA LEU A 115 2.24 -10.91 3.31
C LEU A 115 1.33 -12.12 3.52
N TYR A 116 0.09 -11.85 3.94
CA TYR A 116 -0.85 -12.88 4.36
C TYR A 116 -0.90 -14.03 3.33
N PRO A 117 -0.58 -15.27 3.76
CA PRO A 117 -0.45 -16.38 2.84
C PRO A 117 -1.80 -16.75 2.23
N LEU A 118 -1.79 -17.10 0.95
CA LEU A 118 -2.96 -17.60 0.23
C LEU A 118 -2.92 -19.12 0.17
N ASP A 119 -4.07 -19.75 0.41
CA ASP A 119 -4.23 -21.20 0.22
C ASP A 119 -4.64 -21.45 -1.25
N PRO A 120 -3.79 -22.08 -2.08
CA PRO A 120 -4.10 -22.32 -3.48
C PRO A 120 -5.33 -23.22 -3.68
N ASP A 121 -5.66 -24.06 -2.71
CA ASP A 121 -6.79 -25.00 -2.81
C ASP A 121 -8.11 -24.38 -2.34
N ASN A 122 -8.05 -23.23 -1.66
CA ASN A 122 -9.22 -22.57 -1.07
C ASN A 122 -9.18 -21.05 -1.29
N MET A 123 -8.72 -20.63 -2.47
CA MET A 123 -8.75 -19.20 -2.82
C MET A 123 -10.20 -18.74 -3.05
N PRO A 124 -10.59 -17.59 -2.48
CA PRO A 124 -11.86 -16.96 -2.85
C PRO A 124 -11.85 -16.64 -4.36
N THR A 125 -13.01 -16.77 -4.99
CA THR A 125 -13.20 -16.42 -6.40
C THR A 125 -13.93 -15.07 -6.53
N SER A 126 -14.03 -14.57 -7.76
CA SER A 126 -14.83 -13.41 -8.11
C SER A 126 -16.33 -13.54 -7.76
N ASP A 127 -16.78 -14.77 -7.52
CA ASP A 127 -18.17 -15.15 -7.26
C ASP A 127 -18.35 -15.77 -5.87
N ASP A 128 -17.42 -15.48 -4.95
CA ASP A 128 -17.52 -15.89 -3.53
C ASP A 128 -18.86 -15.40 -2.93
N PRO A 129 -19.55 -16.23 -2.13
CA PRO A 129 -20.81 -15.85 -1.50
C PRO A 129 -20.66 -14.66 -0.55
N ASP A 130 -19.47 -14.39 0.00
CA ASP A 130 -19.20 -13.15 0.70
C ASP A 130 -18.87 -12.03 -0.31
N PRO A 131 -19.74 -11.01 -0.45
CA PRO A 131 -19.54 -9.93 -1.41
C PRO A 131 -18.25 -9.13 -1.16
N LYS A 132 -17.75 -9.08 0.07
CA LYS A 132 -16.48 -8.39 0.38
C LYS A 132 -15.29 -9.16 -0.16
N ARG A 133 -15.29 -10.49 -0.03
CA ARG A 133 -14.24 -11.37 -0.58
C ARG A 133 -14.26 -11.31 -2.09
N ALA A 134 -15.43 -11.47 -2.71
CA ALA A 134 -15.61 -11.35 -4.15
C ALA A 134 -15.13 -9.99 -4.71
N ALA A 135 -15.46 -8.88 -4.02
CA ALA A 135 -15.01 -7.54 -4.42
C ALA A 135 -13.49 -7.39 -4.30
N MET A 136 -12.87 -7.92 -3.24
CA MET A 136 -11.42 -7.89 -3.06
C MET A 136 -10.71 -8.70 -4.15
N VAL A 137 -11.18 -9.90 -4.47
CA VAL A 137 -10.60 -10.73 -5.54
C VAL A 137 -10.67 -9.99 -6.87
N LYS A 138 -11.84 -9.45 -7.23
CA LYS A 138 -12.01 -8.64 -8.46
C LYS A 138 -11.06 -7.44 -8.48
N PHE A 139 -10.88 -6.75 -7.35
CA PHE A 139 -9.95 -5.63 -7.26
C PHE A 139 -8.50 -6.07 -7.44
N MET A 140 -8.08 -7.14 -6.78
CA MET A 140 -6.72 -7.66 -6.90
C MET A 140 -6.42 -8.13 -8.33
N GLU A 141 -7.29 -8.93 -8.93
CA GLU A 141 -7.10 -9.49 -10.28
C GLU A 141 -7.19 -8.43 -11.38
N ARG A 142 -8.14 -7.50 -11.29
CA ARG A 142 -8.43 -6.56 -12.39
C ARG A 142 -7.71 -5.23 -12.28
N LYS A 143 -7.20 -4.89 -11.10
CA LYS A 143 -6.59 -3.59 -10.83
C LYS A 143 -5.17 -3.74 -10.32
N VAL A 144 -4.97 -4.41 -9.18
CA VAL A 144 -3.65 -4.47 -8.53
C VAL A 144 -2.65 -5.27 -9.34
N LEU A 145 -2.98 -6.51 -9.72
CA LEU A 145 -2.06 -7.39 -10.44
C LEU A 145 -1.60 -6.80 -11.79
N PRO A 146 -2.49 -6.31 -12.67
CA PRO A 146 -2.07 -5.71 -13.94
C PRO A 146 -1.23 -4.45 -13.74
N MET A 147 -1.54 -3.63 -12.72
CA MET A 147 -0.73 -2.46 -12.40
C MET A 147 0.67 -2.87 -11.95
N MET A 148 0.79 -3.87 -11.08
CA MET A 148 2.10 -4.36 -10.63
C MET A 148 2.90 -5.00 -11.77
N GLN A 149 2.25 -5.76 -12.66
CA GLN A 149 2.87 -6.29 -13.88
C GLN A 149 3.44 -5.16 -14.75
N SER A 150 2.70 -4.06 -14.89
CA SER A 150 3.14 -2.88 -15.63
C SER A 150 4.32 -2.17 -14.96
N LEU A 151 4.22 -1.88 -13.66
CA LEU A 151 5.24 -1.12 -12.92
C LEU A 151 6.55 -1.89 -12.80
N LEU A 152 6.48 -3.19 -12.54
CA LEU A 152 7.64 -4.07 -12.41
C LEU A 152 8.14 -4.61 -13.76
N ARG A 153 7.42 -4.32 -14.85
CA ARG A 153 7.69 -4.83 -16.21
C ARG A 153 7.80 -6.35 -16.26
N ASN A 154 7.01 -7.03 -15.44
CA ASN A 154 7.00 -8.47 -15.32
C ASN A 154 5.58 -9.00 -15.53
N LYS A 155 5.30 -9.50 -16.74
CA LYS A 155 3.99 -10.07 -17.10
C LYS A 155 3.72 -11.43 -16.45
N GLU A 156 4.76 -12.09 -15.92
CA GLU A 156 4.66 -13.39 -15.27
C GLU A 156 4.33 -13.27 -13.77
N LEU A 157 4.13 -12.05 -13.26
CA LEU A 157 3.64 -11.90 -11.89
C LEU A 157 2.29 -12.56 -11.73
N THR A 158 2.17 -13.31 -10.64
CA THR A 158 0.95 -13.98 -10.20
C THR A 158 0.61 -13.53 -8.78
N CYS A 159 -0.55 -13.91 -8.26
CA CYS A 159 -0.91 -13.67 -6.86
C CYS A 159 0.17 -14.17 -5.89
N PHE A 160 0.80 -15.30 -6.22
CA PHE A 160 1.84 -15.95 -5.40
C PHE A 160 3.24 -15.36 -5.59
N SER A 161 3.40 -14.37 -6.47
CA SER A 161 4.65 -13.60 -6.56
C SER A 161 4.82 -12.65 -5.37
N CYS A 162 3.70 -12.21 -4.79
CA CYS A 162 3.68 -11.39 -3.58
C CYS A 162 3.23 -12.21 -2.37
N HIS A 163 2.15 -12.99 -2.49
CA HIS A 163 1.61 -13.76 -1.37
C HIS A 163 2.34 -15.10 -1.19
N ALA A 164 2.67 -15.45 0.06
CA ALA A 164 3.17 -16.77 0.39
C ALA A 164 2.11 -17.86 0.12
N LYS A 165 2.54 -19.08 -0.21
CA LYS A 165 1.64 -20.25 -0.34
C LYS A 165 1.38 -20.85 1.06
N GLY A 166 0.13 -20.81 1.53
CA GLY A 166 -0.22 -21.08 2.92
C GLY A 166 0.06 -22.49 3.46
N LYS A 167 0.28 -23.50 2.61
CA LYS A 167 0.72 -24.83 3.08
C LYS A 167 2.17 -24.86 3.56
N GLU A 168 3.02 -23.98 3.04
CA GLU A 168 4.44 -23.94 3.37
C GLU A 168 4.69 -23.12 4.63
N GLN A 169 4.00 -21.98 4.78
CA GLN A 169 4.07 -21.13 5.97
C GLN A 169 3.65 -21.89 7.23
N ARG A 170 2.53 -22.64 7.19
CA ARG A 170 2.07 -23.47 8.33
C ARG A 170 3.08 -24.51 8.78
N LYS A 171 3.88 -25.08 7.86
CA LYS A 171 4.96 -26.03 8.21
C LYS A 171 6.15 -25.32 8.83
N GLN A 172 6.48 -24.13 8.35
CA GLN A 172 7.57 -23.31 8.91
C GLN A 172 7.21 -22.80 10.31
N ASP A 173 5.97 -22.33 10.50
CA ASP A 173 5.46 -21.89 11.80
C ASP A 173 5.35 -23.06 12.78
N ALA A 174 4.92 -24.25 12.31
CA ALA A 174 4.90 -25.46 13.14
C ALA A 174 6.32 -25.86 13.58
N LYS A 175 7.30 -25.85 12.67
CA LYS A 175 8.71 -26.12 13.02
C LYS A 175 9.30 -25.08 13.97
N HIS A 176 8.95 -23.80 13.81
CA HIS A 176 9.43 -22.74 14.70
C HIS A 176 8.79 -22.83 16.10
N ALA A 177 7.51 -23.20 16.17
CA ALA A 177 6.81 -23.46 17.42
C ALA A 177 7.43 -24.66 18.16
N GLU A 178 7.82 -25.71 17.45
CA GLU A 178 8.52 -26.88 18.02
C GLU A 178 9.91 -26.50 18.59
N THR A 179 10.65 -25.58 17.97
CA THR A 179 11.96 -25.13 18.49
C THR A 179 11.88 -24.24 19.74
N PHE A 180 10.71 -23.70 20.07
CA PHE A 180 10.52 -22.84 21.26
C PHE A 180 10.14 -23.64 22.53
N VAL A 181 9.74 -24.90 22.39
CA VAL A 181 9.31 -25.74 23.52
C VAL A 181 10.48 -26.40 24.26
N ASP A 182 11.70 -26.38 23.70
CA ASP A 182 12.92 -26.95 24.29
C ASP A 182 13.83 -25.93 25.00
N ALA A 183 13.41 -24.66 25.09
CA ALA A 183 14.09 -23.71 25.98
C ALA A 183 13.75 -24.08 27.44
N PRO A 184 14.73 -24.43 28.29
CA PRO A 184 14.45 -24.76 29.69
C PRO A 184 13.76 -23.56 30.32
N GLN A 185 12.53 -23.77 30.80
CA GLN A 185 11.82 -22.81 31.65
C GLN A 185 12.75 -22.45 32.79
N GLN A 186 13.42 -21.30 32.70
CA GLN A 186 14.09 -20.73 33.84
C GLN A 186 12.99 -20.35 34.82
N VAL A 187 12.83 -21.22 35.81
CA VAL A 187 11.99 -21.02 36.98
C VAL A 187 12.45 -19.73 37.66
N VAL A 188 11.83 -18.61 37.29
CA VAL A 188 11.94 -17.35 37.99
C VAL A 188 11.26 -17.52 39.35
N LYS A 189 12.01 -18.05 40.32
CA LYS A 189 11.65 -17.95 41.74
C LYS A 189 11.59 -16.46 42.07
N GLY A 190 10.40 -16.03 42.46
CA GLY A 190 10.05 -14.62 42.59
C GLY A 190 10.83 -13.85 43.65
N HIS A 191 10.67 -12.54 43.58
CA HIS A 191 10.86 -11.60 44.69
C HIS A 191 9.95 -10.40 44.42
N GLY A 192 9.16 -9.98 45.41
CA GLY A 192 8.73 -8.58 45.53
C GLY A 192 7.25 -8.26 45.33
N GLU A 193 6.35 -8.89 46.08
CA GLU A 193 5.21 -8.14 46.61
C GLU A 193 5.76 -7.06 47.55
N THR A 194 5.72 -5.79 47.15
CA THR A 194 5.56 -4.61 48.03
C THR A 194 5.81 -3.31 47.25
N SER A 195 4.78 -2.73 46.63
CA SER A 195 4.71 -1.26 46.47
C SER A 195 3.35 -0.81 45.93
N ALA A 196 2.30 -0.88 46.75
CA ALA A 196 1.01 -0.27 46.41
C ALA A 196 0.32 0.44 47.60
N LYS A 197 1.00 0.64 48.73
CA LYS A 197 0.41 1.24 49.94
C LYS A 197 1.03 2.57 50.40
N GLN A 198 1.92 3.21 49.65
CA GLN A 198 2.63 4.41 50.11
C GLN A 198 2.27 5.72 49.38
N TRP A 199 1.02 5.89 48.95
CA TRP A 199 0.57 7.14 48.28
C TRP A 199 -0.74 7.75 48.83
N LEU A 200 -1.17 7.41 50.06
CA LEU A 200 -2.47 7.86 50.58
C LEU A 200 -2.43 8.48 52.00
N LEU A 201 -1.37 9.24 52.32
CA LEU A 201 -1.29 9.97 53.60
C LEU A 201 -0.59 11.34 53.54
N LYS A 202 -0.59 11.98 52.38
CA LYS A 202 -0.31 13.43 52.27
C LYS A 202 -1.20 14.04 51.19
N GLN A 203 -2.43 14.38 51.56
CA GLN A 203 -3.14 15.62 51.21
C GLN A 203 -4.20 15.87 52.28
#